data_AF-A0A9E5SWV2-F1
#
_entry.id   AF-A0A9E5SWV2-F1
#
_cell.length_a   1.000
_cell.length_b   1.000
_cell.length_c   1.000
_cell.angle_alpha   90.00
_cell.angle_beta   90.00
_cell.angle_gamma   90.00
#
_symmetry.space_group_name_H-M   'P 1'
#
loop_
_entity.id
_entity.type
_entity.pdbx_description
1 polymer ?
#
loop_
_entity_poly.entity_id
_entity_poly.type
_entity_poly.pdbx_seq_one_letter_code
_entity_poly.pdbx_strand_id
1 'polypeptide(L)'
;MKYVKIDHEGKQYIWDGQRWYGADDYMTAPTAIIQILNKRRLMHKEPLYPQTQIKQGIIFFDKKEDNSTILTDLCVICNKPAPHGQVLCDGRVYHSECYAELISRREGQSKELGEISVRVREHKRKIIQASSWIYKITAFFTGEKINVEDCEKAVGLFQEKEKELREGIEWIKQRIIELWDYWPEYPPDWDERSQSIRDEVGFCERCGEVGHLQVHHRRPVAKGGNHCPENLEVICVNCHGKIHGRDFINREYRETTSQSPYSNRIKILRRAIEEGLIIHFSYRKRDGERSTRSFKPQRFKSYGRSLCIEGWCYLRKDKRTFAVTRMSQVKIVSND
;
A
#
# COMPACT_ATOMS: atom_id res chain seq x y z
N MET A 1 -34.89 16.72 -12.98
CA MET A 1 -34.28 17.59 -11.95
C MET A 1 -34.30 16.83 -10.64
N LYS A 2 -33.19 16.77 -9.90
CA LYS A 2 -33.18 16.23 -8.53
C LYS A 2 -32.78 17.37 -7.60
N TYR A 3 -33.56 17.60 -6.55
CA TYR A 3 -33.35 18.70 -5.62
C TYR A 3 -32.79 18.14 -4.31
N VAL A 4 -31.78 18.81 -3.76
CA VAL A 4 -31.13 18.44 -2.49
C VAL A 4 -31.15 19.64 -1.55
N LYS A 5 -31.49 19.41 -0.29
CA LYS A 5 -31.53 20.41 0.78
C LYS A 5 -30.69 19.94 1.97
N ILE A 6 -30.00 20.86 2.63
CA ILE A 6 -29.23 20.57 3.86
C ILE A 6 -29.74 21.50 4.96
N ASP A 7 -29.99 20.97 6.15
CA ASP A 7 -30.40 21.77 7.30
C ASP A 7 -29.21 22.28 8.13
N HIS A 8 -29.54 23.05 9.17
CA HIS A 8 -28.56 23.66 10.08
C HIS A 8 -27.74 22.66 10.90
N GLU A 9 -28.18 21.41 11.01
CA GLU A 9 -27.45 20.33 11.68
C GLU A 9 -26.59 19.51 10.67
N GLY A 10 -26.61 19.91 9.40
CA GLY A 10 -25.88 19.24 8.33
C GLY A 10 -26.59 18.02 7.75
N LYS A 11 -27.86 17.77 8.13
CA LYS A 11 -28.62 16.62 7.65
C LYS A 11 -29.11 16.86 6.23
N GLN A 12 -28.92 15.87 5.36
CA GLN A 12 -29.23 15.97 3.93
C GLN A 12 -30.59 15.37 3.60
N TYR A 13 -31.32 16.06 2.73
CA TYR A 13 -32.64 15.67 2.26
C TYR A 13 -32.71 15.67 0.74
N ILE A 14 -33.38 14.66 0.18
CA ILE A 14 -33.54 14.47 -1.26
C ILE A 14 -35.02 14.58 -1.63
N TRP A 15 -35.32 15.32 -2.70
CA TRP A 15 -36.68 15.44 -3.26
C TRP A 15 -36.94 14.34 -4.29
N ASP A 16 -38.01 13.56 -4.08
CA ASP A 16 -38.42 12.51 -5.02
C ASP A 16 -39.38 13.00 -6.11
N GLY A 17 -39.89 14.23 -5.99
CA GLY A 17 -40.95 14.78 -6.85
C GLY A 17 -42.20 15.20 -6.09
N GLN A 18 -42.42 14.70 -4.87
CA GLN A 18 -43.61 14.98 -4.04
C GLN A 18 -43.29 15.32 -2.57
N ARG A 19 -42.26 14.74 -1.97
CA ARG A 19 -41.84 15.06 -0.58
C ARG A 19 -40.32 14.94 -0.38
N TRP A 20 -39.84 15.52 0.72
CA TRP A 20 -38.43 15.46 1.13
C TRP A 20 -38.20 14.28 2.07
N TYR A 21 -37.12 13.51 1.85
CA TYR A 21 -36.72 12.37 2.69
C TYR A 21 -35.32 12.58 3.26
N GLY A 22 -35.08 12.12 4.49
CA GLY A 22 -33.74 12.10 5.06
C GLY A 22 -32.87 11.08 4.34
N ALA A 23 -31.60 11.41 4.08
CA ALA A 23 -30.66 10.49 3.44
C ALA A 23 -30.47 9.18 4.22
N ASP A 24 -30.73 9.20 5.54
CA ASP A 24 -30.60 8.06 6.45
C ASP A 24 -31.80 7.09 6.36
N ASP A 25 -32.92 7.50 5.77
CA ASP A 25 -34.16 6.70 5.70
C ASP A 25 -34.09 5.59 4.62
N TYR A 26 -33.03 5.55 3.80
CA TYR A 26 -32.82 4.55 2.74
C TYR A 26 -31.75 3.53 3.11
N MET A 27 -32.05 2.62 4.04
CA MET A 27 -31.31 1.35 4.19
C MET A 27 -31.92 0.23 3.32
N THR A 28 -32.14 0.46 2.02
CA THR A 28 -32.21 -0.61 0.99
C THR A 28 -32.23 -0.02 -0.44
N ALA A 29 -31.18 -0.32 -1.21
CA ALA A 29 -30.99 -0.19 -2.68
C ALA A 29 -30.70 1.20 -3.31
N PRO A 30 -30.01 1.26 -4.47
CA PRO A 30 -28.75 0.63 -4.85
C PRO A 30 -27.58 1.64 -4.86
N THR A 31 -26.38 1.09 -4.72
CA THR A 31 -25.04 1.62 -4.40
C THR A 31 -24.49 2.81 -5.22
N ALA A 32 -25.25 3.40 -6.14
CA ALA A 32 -24.77 4.45 -7.04
C ALA A 32 -24.93 5.88 -6.50
N ILE A 33 -25.92 6.14 -5.64
CA ILE A 33 -26.27 7.52 -5.24
C ILE A 33 -25.43 8.02 -4.06
N ILE A 34 -25.10 7.16 -3.10
CA ILE A 34 -24.24 7.53 -1.96
C ILE A 34 -22.77 7.74 -2.40
N GLN A 35 -22.34 7.11 -3.50
CA GLN A 35 -20.99 7.27 -4.06
C GLN A 35 -20.71 8.65 -4.68
N ILE A 36 -21.74 9.46 -4.94
CA ILE A 36 -21.58 10.79 -5.55
C ILE A 36 -21.38 11.89 -4.49
N LEU A 37 -21.86 11.70 -3.26
CA LEU A 37 -21.92 12.77 -2.26
C LEU A 37 -20.74 12.79 -1.27
N ASN A 38 -20.02 11.68 -1.07
CA ASN A 38 -18.76 11.69 -0.32
C ASN A 38 -17.56 12.26 -1.12
N LYS A 39 -17.78 12.74 -2.35
CA LYS A 39 -16.73 13.13 -3.33
C LYS A 39 -16.34 14.61 -3.36
N ARG A 40 -16.69 15.45 -2.37
CA ARG A 40 -16.19 16.85 -2.32
C ARG A 40 -15.74 17.27 -0.93
N ARG A 41 -14.43 17.23 -0.70
CA ARG A 41 -13.78 18.10 0.30
C ARG A 41 -14.02 19.53 -0.18
N LEU A 42 -15.00 20.21 0.41
CA LEU A 42 -15.22 21.63 0.23
C LEU A 42 -13.97 22.36 0.74
N MET A 43 -13.15 22.89 -0.17
CA MET A 43 -12.14 23.89 0.21
C MET A 43 -12.86 25.21 0.42
N HIS A 44 -13.08 25.56 1.68
CA HIS A 44 -13.42 26.93 2.07
C HIS A 44 -12.21 27.85 1.78
N LYS A 45 -12.42 28.96 1.08
CA LYS A 45 -11.56 30.14 1.14
C LYS A 45 -12.21 31.13 2.12
N GLU A 46 -11.41 31.66 3.06
CA GLU A 46 -11.69 32.45 4.28
C GLU A 46 -12.65 33.67 4.16
N PRO A 47 -13.03 34.38 5.26
CA PRO A 47 -12.83 34.13 6.70
C PRO A 47 -14.15 33.92 7.50
N LEU A 48 -14.03 33.41 8.73
CA LEU A 48 -15.10 33.26 9.73
C LEU A 48 -15.70 34.62 10.14
N TYR A 49 -17.04 34.80 10.12
CA TYR A 49 -17.91 35.60 11.02
C TYR A 49 -19.37 35.64 10.49
N PRO A 50 -20.38 36.05 11.29
CA PRO A 50 -21.04 35.34 12.38
C PRO A 50 -22.34 34.61 11.95
N GLN A 51 -22.88 33.85 12.91
CA GLN A 51 -24.15 33.11 12.85
C GLN A 51 -25.32 33.99 12.38
N THR A 52 -26.32 33.36 11.76
CA THR A 52 -27.56 33.94 11.22
C THR A 52 -27.46 34.45 9.78
N GLN A 53 -27.48 33.55 8.80
CA GLN A 53 -28.22 33.73 7.55
C GLN A 53 -28.20 32.44 6.71
N ILE A 54 -29.40 32.00 6.32
CA ILE A 54 -29.66 30.78 5.55
C ILE A 54 -29.02 30.92 4.16
N LYS A 55 -28.08 30.04 3.80
CA LYS A 55 -27.58 29.94 2.41
C LYS A 55 -28.54 29.07 1.58
N GLN A 56 -29.43 29.71 0.84
CA GLN A 56 -30.12 29.08 -0.29
C GLN A 56 -29.21 29.17 -1.53
N GLY A 57 -28.56 28.07 -1.89
CA GLY A 57 -27.86 27.95 -3.17
C GLY A 57 -28.67 27.07 -4.12
N ILE A 58 -29.22 27.66 -5.19
CA ILE A 58 -29.83 26.92 -6.29
C ILE A 58 -28.74 26.69 -7.35
N ILE A 59 -28.48 25.43 -7.71
CA ILE A 59 -27.55 25.08 -8.80
C ILE A 59 -28.39 24.67 -10.02
N PHE A 60 -28.20 25.36 -11.14
CA PHE A 60 -28.82 25.06 -12.42
C PHE A 60 -27.88 24.19 -13.27
N PHE A 61 -28.44 23.24 -14.02
CA PHE A 61 -27.72 22.47 -15.03
C PHE A 61 -28.34 22.76 -16.39
N ASP A 62 -27.54 23.34 -17.30
CA ASP A 62 -27.98 23.64 -18.66
C ASP A 62 -27.81 22.40 -19.55
N LYS A 63 -28.81 22.16 -20.40
CA LYS A 63 -29.05 20.85 -21.04
C LYS A 63 -28.45 20.71 -22.44
N LYS A 64 -27.51 21.59 -22.81
CA LYS A 64 -26.93 21.65 -24.16
C LYS A 64 -25.43 21.93 -24.12
N GLU A 65 -24.67 20.96 -23.64
CA GLU A 65 -23.29 20.74 -24.06
C GLU A 65 -22.98 19.26 -23.81
N ASP A 66 -22.41 18.61 -24.80
CA ASP A 66 -22.10 17.19 -24.86
C ASP A 66 -20.97 16.85 -23.88
N ASN A 67 -21.25 16.87 -22.57
CA ASN A 67 -20.27 16.66 -21.49
C ASN A 67 -20.38 15.24 -20.94
N SER A 68 -19.95 14.28 -21.76
CA SER A 68 -19.80 12.86 -21.42
C SER A 68 -18.64 12.54 -20.47
N THR A 69 -17.90 13.55 -19.99
CA THR A 69 -16.76 13.34 -19.09
C THR A 69 -17.22 13.28 -17.63
N ILE A 70 -17.65 12.08 -17.22
CA ILE A 70 -17.88 11.78 -15.81
C ILE A 70 -16.53 11.89 -15.09
N LEU A 71 -16.46 12.58 -13.95
CA LEU A 71 -15.26 12.77 -13.10
C LEU A 71 -14.51 11.47 -12.71
N THR A 72 -15.03 10.30 -13.07
CA THR A 72 -14.41 8.98 -12.96
C THR A 72 -13.27 8.74 -13.94
N ASP A 73 -13.10 9.62 -14.95
CA ASP A 73 -12.14 9.40 -16.02
C ASP A 73 -10.83 10.15 -15.82
N LEU A 74 -10.60 10.87 -14.72
CA LEU A 74 -9.32 11.57 -14.48
C LEU A 74 -8.39 10.75 -13.59
N CYS A 75 -7.12 10.65 -13.99
CA CYS A 75 -6.07 10.04 -13.19
C CYS A 75 -5.80 10.84 -11.92
N VAL A 76 -5.88 10.20 -10.75
CA VAL A 76 -5.65 10.85 -9.45
C VAL A 76 -4.22 11.34 -9.22
N ILE A 77 -3.26 10.92 -10.04
CA ILE A 77 -1.85 11.31 -9.93
C ILE A 77 -1.56 12.55 -10.77
N CYS A 78 -2.00 12.57 -12.03
CA CYS A 78 -1.65 13.63 -12.99
C CYS A 78 -2.82 14.55 -13.38
N ASN A 79 -4.04 14.25 -12.92
CA ASN A 79 -5.28 14.96 -13.21
C ASN A 79 -5.65 15.04 -14.71
N LYS A 80 -5.12 14.13 -15.54
CA LYS A 80 -5.43 14.01 -16.97
C LYS A 80 -6.41 12.85 -17.22
N PRO A 81 -7.16 12.86 -18.34
CA PRO A 81 -8.02 11.75 -18.74
C PRO A 81 -7.30 10.39 -18.77
N ALA A 82 -7.96 9.37 -18.25
CA ALA A 82 -7.51 8.01 -18.01
C ALA A 82 -8.63 7.00 -18.33
N PRO A 83 -9.16 6.99 -19.57
CA PRO A 83 -10.23 6.06 -19.98
C PRO A 83 -9.81 4.58 -19.91
N HIS A 84 -8.50 4.31 -19.85
CA HIS A 84 -7.90 2.98 -19.66
C HIS A 84 -7.10 2.89 -18.35
N GLY A 85 -7.40 3.76 -17.40
CA GLY A 85 -6.77 3.77 -16.07
C GLY A 85 -7.12 2.53 -15.25
N GLN A 86 -6.24 2.20 -14.31
CA GLN A 86 -6.51 1.21 -13.27
C GLN A 86 -7.47 1.80 -12.24
N VAL A 87 -8.38 0.98 -11.71
CA VAL A 87 -9.47 1.42 -10.82
C VAL A 87 -9.13 1.08 -9.36
N LEU A 88 -9.37 2.04 -8.47
CA LEU A 88 -9.26 1.90 -7.00
C LEU A 88 -10.61 1.44 -6.40
N CYS A 89 -10.59 0.96 -5.15
CA CYS A 89 -11.78 0.47 -4.44
C CYS A 89 -12.91 1.50 -4.29
N ASP A 90 -12.60 2.80 -4.34
CA ASP A 90 -13.58 3.90 -4.29
C ASP A 90 -14.02 4.40 -5.69
N GLY A 91 -13.59 3.71 -6.75
CA GLY A 91 -13.93 4.02 -8.14
C GLY A 91 -13.12 5.17 -8.75
N ARG A 92 -12.10 5.71 -8.05
CA ARG A 92 -11.11 6.59 -8.69
C ARG A 92 -10.20 5.80 -9.61
N VAL A 93 -9.54 6.47 -10.56
CA VAL A 93 -8.65 5.83 -11.53
C VAL A 93 -7.24 6.43 -11.53
N TYR A 94 -6.25 5.65 -11.96
CA TYR A 94 -4.88 6.11 -12.16
C TYR A 94 -4.23 5.48 -13.40
N HIS A 95 -3.30 6.19 -14.06
CA HIS A 95 -2.48 5.59 -15.12
C HIS A 95 -1.41 4.67 -14.50
N SER A 96 -1.20 3.49 -15.07
CA SER A 96 -0.17 2.56 -14.59
C SER A 96 1.22 3.19 -14.66
N GLU A 97 1.45 4.00 -15.69
CA GLU A 97 2.67 4.76 -15.96
C GLU A 97 2.89 5.84 -14.90
N CYS A 98 1.85 6.60 -14.55
CA CYS A 98 1.95 7.61 -13.49
C CYS A 98 2.30 6.99 -12.14
N TYR A 99 1.75 5.81 -11.82
CA TYR A 99 2.15 5.10 -10.60
C TYR A 99 3.60 4.60 -10.67
N ALA A 100 4.01 4.00 -11.79
CA ALA A 100 5.38 3.53 -11.98
C ALA A 100 6.40 4.69 -11.87
N GLU A 101 6.09 5.84 -12.46
CA GLU A 101 6.94 7.03 -12.39
C GLU A 101 7.01 7.61 -10.98
N LEU A 102 5.89 7.60 -10.24
CA LEU A 102 5.87 8.02 -8.84
C LEU A 102 6.78 7.15 -7.96
N ILE A 103 6.74 5.83 -8.16
CA ILE A 103 7.62 4.88 -7.46
C ILE A 103 9.09 5.09 -7.87
N SER A 104 9.38 5.15 -9.18
CA SER A 104 10.73 5.37 -9.70
C SER A 104 11.34 6.69 -9.20
N ARG A 105 10.53 7.74 -9.12
CA ARG A 105 10.97 9.05 -8.60
C ARG A 105 11.35 8.96 -7.13
N ARG A 106 10.55 8.26 -6.31
CA ARG A 106 10.88 8.03 -4.89
C ARG A 106 12.19 7.25 -4.74
N GLU A 107 12.37 6.17 -5.50
CA GLU A 107 13.59 5.37 -5.47
C GLU A 107 14.81 6.16 -5.90
N GLY A 108 14.69 6.96 -6.97
CA GLY A 108 15.73 7.86 -7.44
C GLY A 108 16.14 8.89 -6.39
N GLN A 109 15.16 9.60 -5.80
CA GLN A 109 15.43 10.57 -4.73
C GLN A 109 16.03 9.91 -3.48
N SER A 110 15.57 8.70 -3.11
CA SER A 110 16.13 7.96 -1.98
C SER A 110 17.58 7.54 -2.21
N LYS A 111 17.94 7.17 -3.44
CA LYS A 111 19.33 6.86 -3.82
C LYS A 111 20.19 8.11 -3.75
N GLU A 112 19.74 9.21 -4.34
CA GLU A 112 20.44 10.50 -4.32
C GLU A 112 20.64 11.01 -2.89
N LEU A 113 19.62 10.87 -2.03
CA LEU A 113 19.71 11.19 -0.62
C LEU A 113 20.83 10.40 0.06
N GLY A 114 20.92 9.09 -0.20
CA GLY A 114 21.99 8.24 0.33
C GLY A 114 23.39 8.69 -0.09
N GLU A 115 23.57 9.06 -1.36
CA GLU A 115 24.84 9.58 -1.87
C GLU A 115 25.22 10.91 -1.21
N ILE A 116 24.27 11.82 -1.04
CA ILE A 116 24.48 13.11 -0.38
C ILE A 116 24.83 12.92 1.09
N SER A 117 24.10 12.06 1.82
CA SER A 117 24.41 11.78 3.23
C SER A 117 25.83 11.22 3.41
N VAL A 118 26.35 10.46 2.44
CA VAL A 118 27.77 10.00 2.45
C VAL A 118 28.72 11.19 2.28
N ARG A 119 28.47 12.09 1.32
CA ARG A 119 29.29 13.29 1.10
C ARG A 119 29.31 14.23 2.31
N VAL A 120 28.15 14.46 2.94
CA VAL A 120 28.04 15.22 4.20
C VAL A 120 28.95 14.61 5.27
N ARG A 121 28.90 13.28 5.43
CA ARG A 121 29.71 12.56 6.42
C ARG A 121 31.20 12.67 6.11
N GLU A 122 31.59 12.61 4.83
CA GLU A 122 32.98 12.74 4.40
C GLU A 122 33.55 14.13 4.73
N HIS A 123 32.86 15.19 4.34
CA HIS A 123 33.31 16.55 4.65
C HIS A 123 33.33 16.84 6.15
N LYS A 124 32.34 16.36 6.92
CA LYS A 124 32.37 16.45 8.40
C LYS A 124 33.58 15.73 8.99
N ARG A 125 33.95 14.56 8.46
CA ARG A 125 35.18 13.86 8.89
C ARG A 125 36.44 14.65 8.57
N LYS A 126 36.53 15.29 7.40
CA LYS A 126 37.67 16.16 7.03
C LYS A 126 37.81 17.34 7.99
N ILE A 127 36.69 17.98 8.36
CA ILE A 127 36.68 19.06 9.37
C ILE A 127 37.21 18.56 10.72
N ILE A 128 36.73 17.41 11.20
CA ILE A 128 37.21 16.80 12.45
C ILE A 128 38.70 16.47 12.33
N GLN A 129 39.13 15.87 11.23
CA GLN A 129 40.53 15.51 10.97
C GLN A 129 41.46 16.74 11.01
N ALA A 130 41.04 17.88 10.48
CA ALA A 130 41.82 19.12 10.49
C ALA A 130 42.16 19.59 11.93
N SER A 131 41.33 19.23 12.92
CA SER A 131 41.59 19.55 14.33
C SER A 131 42.55 18.57 15.04
N SER A 132 42.81 17.40 14.44
CA SER A 132 43.63 16.33 15.02
C SER A 132 45.11 16.70 15.13
N TRP A 133 45.72 16.36 16.27
CA TRP A 133 47.14 16.63 16.52
C TRP A 133 48.07 15.89 15.56
N ILE A 134 47.75 14.62 15.22
CA ILE A 134 48.55 13.80 14.28
C ILE A 134 48.55 14.46 12.91
N TYR A 135 47.37 14.90 12.44
CA TYR A 135 47.23 15.57 11.16
C TYR A 135 48.00 16.89 11.10
N LYS A 136 47.95 17.69 12.16
CA LYS A 136 48.71 18.96 12.26
C LYS A 136 50.22 18.74 12.11
N ILE A 137 50.76 17.67 12.69
CA ILE A 137 52.16 17.29 12.52
C ILE A 137 52.44 16.88 11.08
N THR A 138 51.64 15.97 10.51
CA THR A 138 51.83 15.52 9.12
C THR A 138 51.76 16.69 8.14
N ALA A 139 50.76 17.56 8.26
CA ALA A 139 50.58 18.74 7.40
C ALA A 139 51.71 19.76 7.52
N PHE A 140 52.38 19.86 8.67
CA PHE A 140 53.58 20.69 8.83
C PHE A 140 54.75 20.15 7.98
N PHE A 141 54.90 18.83 7.89
CA PHE A 141 55.96 18.19 7.10
C PHE A 141 55.63 18.06 5.61
N THR A 142 54.37 17.82 5.23
CA THR A 142 53.96 17.61 3.83
C THR A 142 53.50 18.88 3.12
N GLY A 143 53.15 19.93 3.87
CA GLY A 143 52.58 21.18 3.32
C GLY A 143 51.10 21.08 2.91
N GLU A 144 50.49 19.90 2.96
CA GLU A 144 49.12 19.66 2.51
C GLU A 144 48.10 19.99 3.61
N LYS A 145 47.31 21.04 3.43
CA LYS A 145 46.32 21.53 4.42
C LYS A 145 44.88 21.33 3.94
N ILE A 146 44.05 20.74 4.79
CA ILE A 146 42.60 20.67 4.61
C ILE A 146 42.05 22.09 4.69
N ASN A 147 41.34 22.53 3.65
CA ASN A 147 40.55 23.75 3.70
C ASN A 147 39.23 23.49 4.43
N VAL A 148 39.18 23.89 5.71
CA VAL A 148 38.02 23.70 6.57
C VAL A 148 36.83 24.53 6.08
N GLU A 149 37.07 25.77 5.65
CA GLU A 149 36.01 26.67 5.18
C GLU A 149 35.30 26.11 3.94
N ASP A 150 36.05 25.56 2.99
CA ASP A 150 35.47 24.89 1.82
C ASP A 150 34.66 23.64 2.21
N CYS A 151 35.15 22.88 3.20
CA CYS A 151 34.42 21.72 3.71
C CYS A 151 33.12 22.14 4.41
N GLU A 152 33.13 23.20 5.21
CA GLU A 152 31.94 23.73 5.90
C GLU A 152 30.91 24.24 4.89
N LYS A 153 31.34 25.00 3.87
CA LYS A 153 30.48 25.43 2.76
C LYS A 153 29.85 24.24 2.04
N ALA A 154 30.64 23.22 1.71
CA ALA A 154 30.15 22.00 1.08
C ALA A 154 29.14 21.25 1.96
N VAL A 155 29.39 21.14 3.27
CA VAL A 155 28.44 20.56 4.22
C VAL A 155 27.12 21.33 4.21
N GLY A 156 27.14 22.66 4.26
CA GLY A 156 25.93 23.48 4.20
C GLY A 156 25.10 23.22 2.95
N LEU A 157 25.74 23.27 1.77
CA LEU A 157 25.07 23.01 0.48
C LEU A 157 24.47 21.59 0.41
N PHE A 158 25.22 20.58 0.87
CA PHE A 158 24.73 19.21 0.86
C PHE A 158 23.60 18.99 1.87
N GLN A 159 23.64 19.64 3.04
CA GLN A 159 22.57 19.55 4.03
C GLN A 159 21.27 20.22 3.55
N GLU A 160 21.37 21.34 2.83
CA GLU A 160 20.21 21.98 2.20
C GLU A 160 19.56 21.05 1.18
N LYS A 161 20.37 20.47 0.28
CA LYS A 161 19.88 19.47 -0.69
C LYS A 161 19.33 18.20 -0.02
N GLU A 162 19.94 17.75 1.08
CA GLU A 162 19.46 16.63 1.88
C GLU A 162 18.04 16.90 2.41
N LYS A 163 17.80 18.12 2.88
CA LYS A 163 16.48 18.56 3.36
C LYS A 163 15.44 18.54 2.24
N GLU A 164 15.74 19.16 1.10
CA GLU A 164 14.84 19.18 -0.06
C GLU A 164 14.45 17.77 -0.53
N LEU A 165 15.42 16.86 -0.61
CA LEU A 165 15.16 15.47 -1.00
C LEU A 165 14.30 14.73 0.02
N ARG A 166 14.54 14.93 1.32
CA ARG A 166 13.72 14.31 2.38
C ARG A 166 12.27 14.78 2.31
N GLU A 167 12.05 16.09 2.14
CA GLU A 167 10.71 16.67 1.98
C GLU A 167 10.01 16.13 0.72
N GLY A 168 10.74 16.04 -0.40
CA GLY A 168 10.24 15.44 -1.63
C GLY A 168 9.85 13.96 -1.49
N ILE A 169 10.70 13.15 -0.86
CA ILE A 169 10.44 11.72 -0.61
C ILE A 169 9.21 11.54 0.28
N GLU A 170 9.09 12.33 1.35
CA GLU A 170 7.94 12.23 2.25
C GLU A 170 6.65 12.65 1.54
N TRP A 171 6.67 13.70 0.72
CA TRP A 171 5.52 14.09 -0.10
C TRP A 171 5.08 12.95 -1.05
N ILE A 172 6.03 12.31 -1.73
CA ILE A 172 5.73 11.18 -2.63
C ILE A 172 5.16 9.99 -1.83
N LYS A 173 5.75 9.69 -0.68
CA LYS A 173 5.30 8.60 0.20
C LYS A 173 3.85 8.81 0.64
N GLN A 174 3.47 10.02 1.06
CA GLN A 174 2.09 10.33 1.42
C GLN A 174 1.13 10.11 0.24
N ARG A 175 1.53 10.51 -0.97
CA ARG A 175 0.72 10.27 -2.17
C ARG A 175 0.55 8.78 -2.50
N ILE A 176 1.59 7.98 -2.27
CA ILE A 176 1.55 6.54 -2.47
C ILE A 176 0.62 5.89 -1.43
N ILE A 177 0.69 6.31 -0.16
CA ILE A 177 -0.19 5.83 0.91
C ILE A 177 -1.66 6.11 0.54
N GLU A 178 -1.99 7.32 0.08
CA GLU A 178 -3.35 7.67 -0.36
C GLU A 178 -3.88 6.76 -1.48
N LEU A 179 -3.00 6.23 -2.35
CA LEU A 179 -3.37 5.24 -3.37
C LEU A 179 -3.56 3.86 -2.75
N TRP A 180 -2.63 3.45 -1.89
CA TRP A 180 -2.61 2.15 -1.24
C TRP A 180 -3.78 1.95 -0.28
N ASP A 181 -4.28 3.03 0.31
CA ASP A 181 -5.49 3.04 1.12
C ASP A 181 -6.73 2.59 0.34
N TYR A 182 -6.73 2.74 -0.98
CA TYR A 182 -7.85 2.31 -1.84
C TYR A 182 -7.42 1.26 -2.85
N TRP A 183 -6.30 0.56 -2.60
CA TRP A 183 -5.81 -0.46 -3.51
C TRP A 183 -6.86 -1.57 -3.70
N PRO A 184 -7.04 -2.10 -4.92
CA PRO A 184 -8.06 -3.12 -5.20
C PRO A 184 -7.76 -4.49 -4.57
N GLU A 185 -6.50 -4.71 -4.20
CA GLU A 185 -5.99 -5.90 -3.53
C GLU A 185 -5.23 -5.47 -2.27
N TYR A 186 -4.59 -6.41 -1.56
CA TYR A 186 -3.65 -6.02 -0.50
C TYR A 186 -2.58 -5.07 -1.06
N PRO A 187 -2.38 -3.89 -0.45
CA PRO A 187 -1.42 -2.93 -0.95
C PRO A 187 0.01 -3.44 -0.76
N PRO A 188 0.98 -2.91 -1.52
CA PRO A 188 2.38 -3.29 -1.39
C PRO A 188 2.99 -3.10 0.01
N ASP A 189 2.44 -2.20 0.84
CA ASP A 189 2.88 -1.98 2.23
C ASP A 189 2.06 -2.74 3.28
N TRP A 190 1.22 -3.70 2.87
CA TRP A 190 0.30 -4.39 3.77
C TRP A 190 1.02 -4.99 4.99
N ASP A 191 2.17 -5.61 4.78
CA ASP A 191 2.94 -6.25 5.85
C ASP A 191 3.41 -5.19 6.87
N GLU A 192 4.00 -4.10 6.42
CA GLU A 192 4.47 -3.00 7.29
C GLU A 192 3.31 -2.28 7.99
N ARG A 193 2.25 -1.89 7.26
CA ARG A 193 1.11 -1.18 7.89
C ARG A 193 0.40 -2.07 8.89
N SER A 194 0.23 -3.35 8.58
CA SER A 194 -0.47 -4.27 9.48
C SER A 194 0.34 -4.50 10.74
N GLN A 195 1.67 -4.53 10.65
CA GLN A 195 2.55 -4.62 11.81
C GLN A 195 2.47 -3.35 12.66
N SER A 196 2.61 -2.17 12.04
CA SER A 196 2.53 -0.89 12.76
C SER A 196 1.23 -0.75 13.55
N ILE A 197 0.09 -1.08 12.94
CA ILE A 197 -1.22 -1.00 13.60
C ILE A 197 -1.32 -1.99 14.76
N ARG A 198 -0.77 -3.21 14.62
CA ARG A 198 -0.74 -4.18 15.73
C ARG A 198 0.14 -3.73 16.88
N ASP A 199 1.31 -3.16 16.57
CA ASP A 199 2.28 -2.71 17.56
C ASP A 199 1.75 -1.48 18.32
N GLU A 200 1.01 -0.59 17.63
CA GLU A 200 0.36 0.57 18.23
C GLU A 200 -0.82 0.18 19.13
N VAL A 201 -1.70 -0.71 18.67
CA VAL A 201 -2.89 -1.11 19.44
C VAL A 201 -2.52 -2.08 20.56
N GLY A 202 -1.70 -3.10 20.30
CA GLY A 202 -1.15 -4.00 21.31
C GLY A 202 -2.12 -5.01 21.94
N PHE A 203 -3.43 -4.90 21.71
CA PHE A 203 -4.45 -5.83 22.23
C PHE A 203 -5.59 -6.06 21.22
N CYS A 204 -6.42 -7.07 21.49
CA CYS A 204 -7.61 -7.33 20.69
C CYS A 204 -8.72 -6.31 21.04
N GLU A 205 -9.14 -5.51 20.07
CA GLU A 205 -10.18 -4.48 20.24
C GLU A 205 -11.58 -5.04 20.55
N ARG A 206 -11.78 -6.37 20.43
CA ARG A 206 -13.07 -7.02 20.70
C ARG A 206 -13.16 -7.72 22.06
N CYS A 207 -12.05 -8.27 22.57
CA CYS A 207 -12.05 -9.04 23.82
C CYS A 207 -10.95 -8.66 24.81
N GLY A 208 -10.04 -7.75 24.45
CA GLY A 208 -8.94 -7.30 25.30
C GLY A 208 -7.72 -8.24 25.37
N GLU A 209 -7.77 -9.42 24.74
CA GLU A 209 -6.65 -10.37 24.75
C GLU A 209 -5.40 -9.81 24.09
N VAL A 210 -4.24 -10.14 24.66
CA VAL A 210 -2.92 -9.76 24.15
C VAL A 210 -2.26 -10.93 23.43
N GLY A 211 -1.45 -10.62 22.42
CA GLY A 211 -0.73 -11.64 21.65
C GLY A 211 -1.56 -12.30 20.54
N HIS A 212 -0.85 -12.84 19.53
CA HIS A 212 -1.44 -13.44 18.32
C HIS A 212 -2.50 -12.54 17.64
N LEU A 213 -2.20 -11.25 17.56
CA LEU A 213 -3.08 -10.25 16.95
C LEU A 213 -2.98 -10.28 15.42
N GLN A 214 -4.09 -9.96 14.78
CA GLN A 214 -4.24 -9.86 13.33
C GLN A 214 -5.05 -8.62 12.99
N VAL A 215 -4.76 -8.02 11.83
CA VAL A 215 -5.57 -6.93 11.29
C VAL A 215 -6.67 -7.53 10.42
N HIS A 216 -7.92 -7.18 10.73
CA HIS A 216 -9.10 -7.57 9.98
C HIS A 216 -9.76 -6.33 9.37
N HIS A 217 -10.40 -6.51 8.21
CA HIS A 217 -11.16 -5.46 7.54
C HIS A 217 -12.61 -5.48 8.01
N ARG A 218 -13.11 -4.40 8.61
CA ARG A 218 -14.52 -4.26 9.06
C ARG A 218 -15.49 -4.49 7.89
N ARG A 219 -15.24 -3.83 6.76
CA ARG A 219 -15.84 -4.13 5.46
C ARG A 219 -14.81 -4.86 4.59
N PRO A 220 -15.07 -6.10 4.13
CA PRO A 220 -14.13 -6.83 3.29
C PRO A 220 -13.81 -6.13 1.98
N VAL A 221 -12.57 -6.24 1.50
CA VAL A 221 -12.11 -5.66 0.22
C VAL A 221 -12.98 -6.15 -0.95
N ALA A 222 -13.30 -7.44 -1.00
CA ALA A 222 -14.19 -8.03 -2.02
C ALA A 222 -15.63 -7.44 -2.02
N LYS A 223 -16.03 -6.74 -0.96
CA LYS A 223 -17.31 -6.02 -0.84
C LYS A 223 -17.12 -4.50 -0.93
N GLY A 224 -15.98 -4.01 -1.43
CA GLY A 224 -15.65 -2.59 -1.59
C GLY A 224 -15.16 -1.92 -0.30
N GLY A 225 -14.57 -2.67 0.63
CA GLY A 225 -13.82 -2.09 1.74
C GLY A 225 -12.45 -1.58 1.30
N ASN A 226 -11.95 -0.56 1.98
CA ASN A 226 -10.64 0.05 1.72
C ASN A 226 -9.60 -0.40 2.77
N HIS A 227 -8.36 0.06 2.66
CA HIS A 227 -7.25 -0.22 3.57
C HIS A 227 -6.96 0.94 4.54
N CYS A 228 -7.86 1.94 4.62
CA CYS A 228 -7.76 3.05 5.56
C CYS A 228 -7.89 2.54 7.01
N PRO A 229 -7.23 3.15 8.00
CA PRO A 229 -7.30 2.75 9.41
C PRO A 229 -8.73 2.57 9.94
N GLU A 230 -9.68 3.38 9.50
CA GLU A 230 -11.08 3.33 9.95
C GLU A 230 -11.79 2.03 9.53
N ASN A 231 -11.34 1.40 8.44
CA ASN A 231 -11.86 0.10 7.99
C ASN A 231 -11.05 -1.08 8.55
N LEU A 232 -10.03 -0.82 9.37
CA LEU A 232 -9.20 -1.85 9.98
C LEU A 232 -9.58 -2.03 11.46
N GLU A 233 -9.40 -3.25 11.95
CA GLU A 233 -9.52 -3.59 13.37
C GLU A 233 -8.45 -4.63 13.75
N VAL A 234 -7.85 -4.49 14.92
CA VAL A 234 -6.89 -5.43 15.50
C VAL A 234 -7.62 -6.41 16.40
N ILE A 235 -7.56 -7.69 16.04
CA ILE A 235 -8.27 -8.75 16.74
C ILE A 235 -7.39 -9.99 16.94
N CYS A 236 -7.62 -10.75 18.01
CA CYS A 236 -6.95 -12.03 18.21
C CYS A 236 -7.46 -13.07 17.21
N VAL A 237 -6.67 -14.13 17.01
CA VAL A 237 -7.04 -15.27 16.13
C VAL A 237 -8.42 -15.84 16.45
N ASN A 238 -8.80 -15.91 17.73
CA ASN A 238 -10.09 -16.46 18.16
C ASN A 238 -11.26 -15.58 17.71
N CYS A 239 -11.19 -14.27 17.96
CA CYS A 239 -12.19 -13.30 17.49
C CYS A 239 -12.26 -13.27 15.96
N HIS A 240 -11.12 -13.35 15.28
CA HIS A 240 -11.06 -13.40 13.82
C HIS A 240 -11.72 -14.66 13.25
N GLY A 241 -11.53 -15.80 13.91
CA GLY A 241 -12.20 -17.04 13.57
C GLY A 241 -13.71 -16.95 13.64
N LYS A 242 -14.23 -16.44 14.75
CA LYS A 242 -15.67 -16.24 14.96
C LYS A 242 -16.32 -15.44 13.83
N ILE A 243 -15.65 -14.37 13.36
CA ILE A 243 -16.13 -13.55 12.22
C ILE A 243 -16.27 -14.38 10.94
N HIS A 244 -15.31 -15.26 10.69
CA HIS A 244 -15.29 -16.11 9.48
C HIS A 244 -16.00 -17.45 9.67
N GLY A 245 -16.76 -17.64 10.76
CA GLY A 245 -17.43 -18.90 11.07
C GLY A 245 -16.46 -20.06 11.28
N ARG A 246 -15.24 -19.76 11.76
CA ARG A 246 -14.19 -20.71 12.13
C ARG A 246 -14.00 -20.66 13.64
N ASP A 247 -14.61 -21.59 14.36
CA ASP A 247 -14.37 -21.70 15.80
C ASP A 247 -12.98 -22.28 16.05
N PHE A 248 -12.08 -21.45 16.59
CA PHE A 248 -10.78 -21.89 17.11
C PHE A 248 -10.87 -22.43 18.54
N ILE A 249 -12.06 -22.36 19.16
CA ILE A 249 -12.33 -23.03 20.42
C ILE A 249 -12.52 -24.52 20.11
N ASN A 250 -11.67 -25.37 20.69
CA ASN A 250 -11.54 -26.83 20.46
C ASN A 250 -10.78 -27.29 19.22
N ARG A 251 -9.47 -27.10 19.26
CA ARG A 251 -8.53 -28.24 19.35
C ARG A 251 -7.26 -27.75 19.99
N GLU A 252 -6.79 -28.51 20.98
CA GLU A 252 -5.52 -28.37 21.69
C GLU A 252 -4.57 -27.35 21.07
N TYR A 253 -4.28 -26.32 21.85
CA TYR A 253 -3.11 -25.46 21.72
C TYR A 253 -1.85 -26.33 21.57
N ARG A 254 -1.56 -26.75 20.35
CA ARG A 254 -0.24 -27.22 19.94
C ARG A 254 0.41 -26.05 19.25
N GLU A 255 1.22 -25.37 20.04
CA GLU A 255 2.43 -24.67 19.63
C GLU A 255 2.89 -25.12 18.24
N THR A 256 2.63 -24.32 17.21
CA THR A 256 3.46 -24.23 15.99
C THR A 256 2.90 -23.12 15.09
N THR A 257 3.39 -21.90 15.29
CA THR A 257 3.77 -20.95 14.22
C THR A 257 3.04 -21.09 12.87
N SER A 258 1.72 -20.87 12.80
CA SER A 258 1.01 -20.98 11.51
C SER A 258 1.06 -19.68 10.71
N GLN A 259 2.12 -19.58 9.93
CA GLN A 259 2.25 -18.70 8.77
C GLN A 259 1.11 -18.94 7.75
N SER A 260 0.70 -17.90 7.01
CA SER A 260 -0.32 -17.99 5.94
C SER A 260 -0.06 -19.15 4.96
N PRO A 261 -1.08 -19.74 4.30
CA PRO A 261 -0.87 -20.81 3.32
C PRO A 261 0.12 -20.46 2.19
N TYR A 262 0.24 -19.16 1.88
CA TYR A 262 1.25 -18.65 0.96
C TYR A 262 2.66 -18.65 1.59
N SER A 263 2.83 -18.19 2.83
CA SER A 263 4.13 -18.21 3.50
C SER A 263 4.61 -19.62 3.86
N ASN A 264 3.69 -20.52 4.25
CA ASN A 264 3.99 -21.96 4.38
C ASN A 264 4.47 -22.55 3.05
N ARG A 265 3.83 -22.18 1.94
CA ARG A 265 4.28 -22.60 0.61
C ARG A 265 5.68 -22.06 0.30
N ILE A 266 5.95 -20.78 0.56
CA ILE A 266 7.27 -20.19 0.36
C ILE A 266 8.33 -20.88 1.21
N LYS A 267 8.04 -21.23 2.47
CA LYS A 267 8.91 -22.02 3.33
C LYS A 267 9.25 -23.38 2.73
N ILE A 268 8.23 -24.14 2.30
CA ILE A 268 8.41 -25.45 1.67
C ILE A 268 9.27 -25.33 0.41
N LEU A 269 9.04 -24.30 -0.40
CA LEU A 269 9.79 -24.05 -1.63
C LEU A 269 11.25 -23.65 -1.36
N ARG A 270 11.51 -22.79 -0.37
CA ARG A 270 12.88 -22.45 0.05
C ARG A 270 13.64 -23.67 0.53
N ARG A 271 13.02 -24.44 1.43
CA ARG A 271 13.57 -25.69 1.95
C ARG A 271 13.89 -26.67 0.82
N ALA A 272 12.98 -26.84 -0.14
CA ALA A 272 13.20 -27.75 -1.26
C ALA A 272 14.34 -27.32 -2.20
N ILE A 273 14.59 -26.02 -2.35
CA ILE A 273 15.76 -25.50 -3.08
C ILE A 273 17.05 -25.77 -2.31
N GLU A 274 17.07 -25.42 -1.03
CA GLU A 274 18.23 -25.56 -0.14
C GLU A 274 18.67 -27.02 0.02
N GLU A 275 17.71 -27.92 0.24
CA GLU A 275 17.96 -29.35 0.44
C GLU A 275 17.95 -30.16 -0.89
N GLY A 276 17.69 -29.52 -2.03
CA GLY A 276 17.67 -30.17 -3.35
C GLY A 276 16.57 -31.23 -3.52
N LEU A 277 15.43 -31.05 -2.83
CA LEU A 277 14.33 -32.01 -2.74
C LEU A 277 13.32 -31.89 -3.88
N ILE A 278 12.59 -32.96 -4.16
CA ILE A 278 11.47 -32.94 -5.11
C ILE A 278 10.21 -32.49 -4.40
N ILE A 279 9.41 -31.65 -5.05
CA ILE A 279 8.08 -31.27 -4.58
C ILE A 279 6.99 -31.81 -5.49
N HIS A 280 5.83 -32.05 -4.90
CA HIS A 280 4.59 -32.35 -5.60
C HIS A 280 3.57 -31.25 -5.36
N PHE A 281 2.88 -30.81 -6.40
CA PHE A 281 1.86 -29.77 -6.30
C PHE A 281 0.81 -29.85 -7.39
N SER A 282 -0.37 -29.30 -7.12
CA SER A 282 -1.40 -29.02 -8.14
C SER A 282 -1.17 -27.65 -8.75
N TYR A 283 -1.35 -27.53 -10.06
CA TYR A 283 -1.13 -26.31 -10.82
C TYR A 283 -2.31 -25.99 -11.73
N ARG A 284 -2.78 -24.75 -11.65
CA ARG A 284 -3.84 -24.22 -12.53
C ARG A 284 -3.22 -23.33 -13.62
N LYS A 285 -3.42 -23.70 -14.89
CA LYS A 285 -3.05 -22.88 -16.05
C LYS A 285 -3.99 -21.67 -16.21
N ARG A 286 -3.66 -20.74 -17.10
CA ARG A 286 -4.46 -19.53 -17.36
C ARG A 286 -5.80 -19.86 -18.04
N ASP A 287 -5.80 -20.87 -18.89
CA ASP A 287 -6.99 -21.44 -19.54
C ASP A 287 -7.91 -22.23 -18.58
N GLY A 288 -7.52 -22.36 -17.30
CA GLY A 288 -8.27 -23.09 -16.28
C GLY A 288 -7.88 -24.55 -16.12
N GLU A 289 -7.10 -25.14 -17.03
CA GLU A 289 -6.68 -26.54 -16.97
C GLU A 289 -5.85 -26.80 -15.70
N ARG A 290 -6.24 -27.85 -14.96
CA ARG A 290 -5.56 -28.28 -13.73
C ARG A 290 -4.69 -29.48 -14.00
N SER A 291 -3.57 -29.53 -13.31
CA SER A 291 -2.63 -30.61 -13.53
C SER A 291 -1.67 -30.75 -12.35
N THR A 292 -1.26 -31.98 -12.05
CA THR A 292 -0.36 -32.26 -10.94
C THR A 292 1.08 -32.36 -11.44
N ARG A 293 2.04 -31.92 -10.63
CA ARG A 293 3.45 -31.77 -11.02
C ARG A 293 4.36 -32.34 -9.96
N SER A 294 5.28 -33.21 -10.37
CA SER A 294 6.52 -33.49 -9.67
C SER A 294 7.62 -32.60 -10.23
N PHE A 295 8.33 -31.91 -9.35
CA PHE A 295 9.23 -30.83 -9.75
C PHE A 295 10.42 -30.73 -8.81
N LYS A 296 11.63 -30.59 -9.34
CA LYS A 296 12.82 -30.29 -8.56
C LYS A 296 13.13 -28.79 -8.69
N PRO A 297 12.76 -27.96 -7.71
CA PRO A 297 13.01 -26.53 -7.77
C PRO A 297 14.50 -26.23 -7.66
N GLN A 298 14.95 -25.18 -8.34
CA GLN A 298 16.35 -24.75 -8.34
C GLN A 298 16.51 -23.34 -7.80
N ARG A 299 15.58 -22.42 -8.12
CA ARG A 299 15.65 -21.03 -7.66
C ARG A 299 14.31 -20.31 -7.82
N PHE A 300 14.13 -19.23 -7.07
CA PHE A 300 13.08 -18.26 -7.33
C PHE A 300 13.47 -17.31 -8.47
N LYS A 301 12.46 -16.81 -9.20
CA LYS A 301 12.61 -15.79 -10.24
C LYS A 301 11.37 -14.90 -10.26
N SER A 302 11.56 -13.60 -10.40
CA SER A 302 10.45 -12.67 -10.63
C SER A 302 10.17 -12.55 -12.13
N TYR A 303 8.90 -12.63 -12.51
CA TYR A 303 8.45 -12.36 -13.89
C TYR A 303 7.33 -11.31 -13.83
N GLY A 304 7.65 -10.07 -14.17
CA GLY A 304 6.78 -8.92 -13.92
C GLY A 304 6.46 -8.80 -12.42
N ARG A 305 5.18 -8.69 -12.07
CA ARG A 305 4.69 -8.62 -10.68
C ARG A 305 4.50 -9.98 -9.99
N SER A 306 4.85 -11.09 -10.63
CA SER A 306 4.61 -12.45 -10.11
C SER A 306 5.89 -13.17 -9.69
N LEU A 307 5.92 -13.68 -8.46
CA LEU A 307 6.97 -14.58 -7.99
C LEU A 307 6.79 -15.97 -8.62
N CYS A 308 7.83 -16.44 -9.29
CA CYS A 308 7.89 -17.74 -9.93
C CYS A 308 9.01 -18.61 -9.37
N ILE A 309 8.92 -19.92 -9.61
CA ILE A 309 9.96 -20.89 -9.29
C ILE A 309 10.37 -21.65 -10.54
N GLU A 310 11.69 -21.73 -10.77
CA GLU A 310 12.32 -22.39 -11.92
C GLU A 310 13.00 -23.69 -11.47
N GLY A 311 12.95 -24.72 -12.30
CA GLY A 311 13.52 -26.03 -11.99
C GLY A 311 13.14 -27.11 -13.01
N TRP A 312 13.45 -28.37 -12.68
CA TRP A 312 13.18 -29.52 -13.56
C TRP A 312 11.77 -30.08 -13.35
N CYS A 313 10.96 -30.15 -14.40
CA CYS A 313 9.62 -30.71 -14.37
C CYS A 313 9.62 -32.14 -14.92
N TYR A 314 9.37 -33.12 -14.07
CA TYR A 314 9.42 -34.54 -14.47
C TYR A 314 8.31 -34.93 -15.44
N LEU A 315 7.14 -34.30 -15.35
CA LEU A 315 6.05 -34.56 -16.30
C LEU A 315 6.41 -34.09 -17.73
N ARG A 316 7.16 -32.99 -17.85
CA ARG A 316 7.52 -32.41 -19.16
C ARG A 316 8.92 -32.81 -19.62
N LYS A 317 9.70 -33.48 -18.77
CA LYS A 317 11.09 -33.89 -19.00
C LYS A 317 11.98 -32.72 -19.46
N ASP A 318 11.76 -31.54 -18.87
CA ASP A 318 12.43 -30.30 -19.27
C ASP A 318 12.38 -29.25 -18.15
N LYS A 319 13.22 -28.22 -18.24
CA LYS A 319 13.22 -27.06 -17.32
C LYS A 319 11.95 -26.23 -17.51
N ARG A 320 11.27 -25.89 -16.41
CA ARG A 320 10.02 -25.11 -16.43
C ARG A 320 9.98 -24.09 -15.29
N THR A 321 9.17 -23.06 -15.52
CA THR A 321 8.90 -21.99 -14.57
C THR A 321 7.42 -21.96 -14.21
N PHE A 322 7.11 -21.96 -12.92
CA PHE A 322 5.75 -21.97 -12.40
C PHE A 322 5.49 -20.75 -11.52
N ALA A 323 4.33 -20.11 -11.68
CA ALA A 323 3.95 -18.99 -10.82
C ALA A 323 3.49 -19.52 -9.45
N VAL A 324 4.10 -19.03 -8.37
CA VAL A 324 3.87 -19.56 -7.02
C VAL A 324 2.42 -19.40 -6.59
N THR A 325 1.78 -18.29 -6.98
CA THR A 325 0.37 -18.00 -6.69
C THR A 325 -0.60 -19.03 -7.27
N ARG A 326 -0.24 -19.71 -8.37
CA ARG A 326 -1.07 -20.70 -9.06
C ARG A 326 -0.83 -22.15 -8.63
N MET A 327 0.05 -22.36 -7.65
CA MET A 327 0.28 -23.66 -7.04
C MET A 327 -0.72 -23.90 -5.91
N SER A 328 -1.07 -25.14 -5.64
CA SER A 328 -1.77 -25.55 -4.42
C SER A 328 -1.30 -26.93 -3.99
N GLN A 329 -1.58 -27.30 -2.74
CA GLN A 329 -1.20 -28.61 -2.18
C GLN A 329 0.31 -28.93 -2.35
N VAL A 330 1.16 -27.93 -2.14
CA VAL A 330 2.62 -28.08 -2.28
C VAL A 330 3.15 -28.91 -1.11
N LYS A 331 3.81 -30.02 -1.41
CA LYS A 331 4.44 -30.92 -0.44
C LYS A 331 5.79 -31.39 -0.96
N ILE A 332 6.74 -31.60 -0.05
CA ILE A 332 8.00 -32.30 -0.36
C ILE A 332 7.69 -33.79 -0.54
N VAL A 333 8.37 -34.41 -1.49
CA VAL A 333 8.41 -35.86 -1.67
C VAL A 333 9.84 -36.27 -1.36
N SER A 334 10.03 -37.22 -0.43
CA SER A 334 11.35 -37.82 -0.23
C SER A 334 11.79 -38.49 -1.54
N ASN A 335 13.07 -38.34 -1.86
CA ASN A 335 13.68 -39.28 -2.79
C ASN A 335 13.87 -40.58 -1.98
N ASP A 336 13.12 -41.63 -2.33
CA ASP A 336 13.62 -42.98 -2.09
C ASP A 336 14.76 -43.27 -3.06
#